data_AF-A0AAX6E9D6-F1
#
_entry.id   AF-A0AAX6E9D6-F1
#
_cell.length_a   1.000
_cell.length_b   1.000
_cell.length_c   1.000
_cell.angle_alpha   90.00
_cell.angle_beta   90.00
_cell.angle_gamma   90.00
#
_symmetry.space_group_name_H-M   'P 1'
#
loop_
_entity.id
_entity.type
_entity.pdbx_description
1 polymer ?
#
loop_
_entity_poly.entity_id
_entity_poly.type
_entity_poly.pdbx_seq_one_letter_code
_entity_poly.pdbx_strand_id
1 'polypeptide(L)'
;MAVVVASAPGKVLITGGYLVLERPNAGLVLSTTARFYSIVKPLREEVLPESWAWSWTDVRVTAPQLLRETTYKLSLKNSTLQCNSSRESTNPFVEQAVQYVVAAAKGIFTDKTRKDALDKFLLKGLDITILGSNDFYSYRNQIEARGLPLTPDALAAIPPFSSITFNVEDSNGTTGSKPEVAKTGLGSSAAMTTSVVASLLHYLGVVNLPLSTKSLPEEKSANSDLDLVHIIAQSAHCIAQGKIGSGFDVSAAVYGSQRYIRFSPSVLSYAQVGGMHLPDVITDILQEKWDHEKHKFSLPPLMTLLLGEPGTGGSSTPSMVGSVKQWMKADPEKSQDTWRKLADANSKLEEQLKLLNKFSAEQMEAYKQIICTCSRHVHSKWMVQASNDYQESVVKTLLGARDAFLGIRFHMQEMGKAAGVPIEPESQTRLLDATMDMEGVLLAGVPGAGGFDAVFAIILGEATDAVSKAWSSQGVLPLLVREDPHGVSLEGGDPRASELSSTISSLEIN
;
A
#
# COMPACT_ATOMS: atom_id res chain seq x y z
N MET A 1 -26.79 -16.83 0.52
CA MET A 1 -25.43 -17.10 1.03
C MET A 1 -24.66 -15.79 1.04
N ALA A 2 -23.88 -15.53 2.08
CA ALA A 2 -23.33 -14.19 2.31
C ALA A 2 -22.20 -13.89 1.32
N VAL A 3 -22.35 -12.79 0.60
CA VAL A 3 -21.24 -12.14 -0.13
C VAL A 3 -20.27 -11.61 0.93
N VAL A 4 -18.97 -11.87 0.75
CA VAL A 4 -17.92 -11.29 1.61
C VAL A 4 -17.24 -10.19 0.84
N VAL A 5 -17.13 -9.02 1.46
CA VAL A 5 -16.35 -7.90 0.93
C VAL A 5 -15.27 -7.57 1.94
N ALA A 6 -14.01 -7.59 1.50
CA ALA A 6 -12.89 -7.11 2.31
C ALA A 6 -12.12 -6.05 1.54
N SER A 7 -11.52 -5.12 2.25
CA SER A 7 -10.70 -4.06 1.68
C SER A 7 -9.34 -3.96 2.36
N ALA A 8 -8.32 -3.56 1.62
CA ALA A 8 -6.97 -3.31 2.15
C ALA A 8 -6.41 -1.99 1.60
N PRO A 9 -5.75 -1.17 2.45
CA PRO A 9 -5.25 0.15 2.05
C PRO A 9 -3.98 0.07 1.21
N GLY A 10 -3.74 1.14 0.45
CA GLY A 10 -2.45 1.47 -0.11
C GLY A 10 -1.48 1.96 0.96
N LYS A 11 -0.25 2.29 0.54
CA LYS A 11 0.82 2.69 1.44
C LYS A 11 1.67 3.84 0.91
N VAL A 12 2.40 4.48 1.82
CA VAL A 12 3.49 5.44 1.54
C VAL A 12 4.62 5.17 2.51
N LEU A 13 5.83 4.92 1.99
CA LEU A 13 7.03 4.78 2.82
C LEU A 13 7.69 6.15 2.96
N ILE A 14 7.68 6.71 4.16
CA ILE A 14 8.20 8.06 4.46
C ILE A 14 9.67 8.00 4.84
N THR A 15 10.09 6.96 5.57
CA THR A 15 11.48 6.74 5.99
C THR A 15 11.89 5.29 5.80
N GLY A 16 13.20 5.03 5.79
CA GLY A 16 13.74 3.68 5.62
C GLY A 16 13.88 3.24 4.16
N GLY A 17 13.78 4.17 3.19
CA GLY A 17 14.10 3.89 1.78
C GLY A 17 15.45 3.17 1.65
N TYR A 18 15.47 2.06 0.92
CA TYR A 18 16.58 1.09 0.80
C TYR A 18 16.96 0.35 2.09
N LEU A 19 17.10 1.05 3.22
CA LEU A 19 17.44 0.50 4.53
C LEU A 19 16.49 -0.62 4.96
N VAL A 20 15.18 -0.44 4.77
CA VAL A 20 14.12 -1.40 5.13
C VAL A 20 14.23 -2.74 4.40
N LEU A 21 15.09 -2.85 3.38
CA LEU A 21 15.40 -4.11 2.72
C LEU A 21 16.24 -5.04 3.61
N GLU A 22 16.85 -4.54 4.68
CA GLU A 22 17.77 -5.30 5.54
C GLU A 22 17.47 -5.07 7.02
N ARG A 23 17.46 -6.14 7.79
CA ARG A 23 17.37 -6.06 9.26
C ARG A 23 18.68 -5.47 9.82
N PRO A 24 18.63 -4.73 10.94
CA PRO A 24 17.46 -4.40 11.77
C PRO A 24 16.80 -3.06 11.41
N ASN A 25 17.00 -2.54 10.20
CA ASN A 25 16.58 -1.18 9.87
C ASN A 25 15.05 -1.08 9.78
N ALA A 26 14.50 -0.01 10.36
CA ALA A 26 13.07 0.28 10.33
C ALA A 26 12.70 1.24 9.20
N GLY A 27 11.45 1.15 8.76
CA GLY A 27 10.80 2.16 7.92
C GLY A 27 9.48 2.62 8.52
N LEU A 28 9.19 3.92 8.44
CA LEU A 28 7.87 4.46 8.75
C LEU A 28 7.00 4.39 7.51
N VAL A 29 5.92 3.62 7.61
CA VAL A 29 4.95 3.39 6.55
C VAL A 29 3.61 3.95 6.99
N LEU A 30 3.01 4.79 6.17
CA LEU A 30 1.62 5.21 6.35
C LEU A 30 0.72 4.38 5.44
N SER A 31 -0.36 3.84 5.97
CA SER A 31 -1.46 3.34 5.14
C SER A 31 -2.38 4.48 4.74
N THR A 32 -3.12 4.29 3.65
CA THR A 32 -3.84 5.37 2.99
C THR A 32 -5.33 5.11 2.85
N THR A 33 -6.11 6.18 2.68
CA THR A 33 -7.55 6.12 2.37
C THR A 33 -7.88 5.42 1.06
N ALA A 34 -6.93 5.33 0.11
CA ALA A 34 -7.11 4.54 -1.11
C ALA A 34 -7.05 3.04 -0.78
N ARG A 35 -8.12 2.30 -1.13
CA ARG A 35 -8.25 0.87 -0.82
C ARG A 35 -8.51 0.01 -2.06
N PHE A 36 -8.01 -1.22 -2.04
CA PHE A 36 -8.47 -2.29 -2.92
C PHE A 36 -9.55 -3.08 -2.22
N TYR A 37 -10.60 -3.44 -2.94
CA TYR A 37 -11.73 -4.22 -2.48
C TYR A 37 -11.76 -5.55 -3.22
N SER A 38 -12.06 -6.62 -2.49
CA SER A 38 -12.29 -7.95 -3.03
C SER A 38 -13.65 -8.44 -2.57
N ILE A 39 -14.52 -8.73 -3.55
CA ILE A 39 -15.87 -9.25 -3.36
C ILE A 39 -15.85 -10.72 -3.73
N VAL A 40 -16.13 -11.59 -2.76
CA VAL A 40 -16.16 -13.04 -2.93
C VAL A 40 -17.57 -13.54 -2.74
N LYS A 41 -18.05 -14.32 -3.71
CA LYS A 41 -19.36 -14.99 -3.67
C LYS A 41 -19.29 -16.34 -4.40
N PRO A 42 -20.24 -17.26 -4.17
CA PRO A 42 -20.26 -18.51 -4.90
C PRO A 42 -20.60 -18.27 -6.38
N LEU A 43 -19.98 -19.04 -7.28
CA LEU A 43 -20.30 -18.97 -8.71
C LEU A 43 -21.67 -19.61 -9.03
N ARG A 44 -22.09 -20.58 -8.21
CA ARG A 44 -23.36 -21.32 -8.30
C ARG A 44 -24.07 -21.39 -6.96
N GLU A 45 -25.39 -21.32 -6.95
CA GLU A 45 -26.18 -21.43 -5.71
C GLU A 45 -26.16 -22.87 -5.15
N GLU A 46 -26.21 -23.86 -6.05
CA GLU A 46 -26.21 -25.28 -5.74
C GLU A 46 -25.00 -26.00 -6.34
N VAL A 47 -24.60 -27.09 -5.68
CA VAL A 47 -23.56 -28.00 -6.19
C VAL A 47 -24.18 -28.89 -7.25
N LEU A 48 -23.60 -28.98 -8.44
CA LEU A 48 -24.15 -29.85 -9.50
C LEU A 48 -24.08 -31.33 -9.07
N PRO A 49 -25.06 -32.17 -9.41
CA PRO A 49 -25.12 -33.58 -8.98
C PRO A 49 -23.85 -34.40 -9.32
N GLU A 50 -23.17 -34.08 -10.42
CA GLU A 50 -21.96 -34.77 -10.88
C GLU A 50 -20.65 -34.17 -10.34
N SER A 51 -20.71 -33.04 -9.62
CA SER A 51 -19.52 -32.29 -9.20
C SER A 51 -18.61 -33.06 -8.24
N TRP A 52 -19.16 -34.07 -7.55
CA TRP A 52 -18.43 -34.82 -6.52
C TRP A 52 -17.40 -35.76 -7.15
N ALA A 53 -17.55 -36.07 -8.43
CA ALA A 53 -16.54 -36.78 -9.23
C ALA A 53 -15.45 -35.83 -9.77
N TRP A 54 -15.63 -34.50 -9.65
CA TRP A 54 -14.71 -33.54 -10.23
C TRP A 54 -13.54 -33.28 -9.28
N SER A 55 -12.32 -33.47 -9.79
CA SER A 55 -11.09 -33.05 -9.07
C SER A 55 -10.83 -31.54 -9.16
N TRP A 56 -11.80 -30.78 -9.69
CA TRP A 56 -11.64 -29.38 -10.09
C TRP A 56 -12.89 -28.56 -9.77
N THR A 57 -12.69 -27.28 -9.46
CA THR A 57 -13.76 -26.30 -9.37
C THR A 57 -13.48 -25.06 -10.20
N ASP A 58 -14.53 -24.30 -10.54
CA ASP A 58 -14.44 -23.09 -11.36
C ASP A 58 -14.15 -21.87 -10.48
N VAL A 59 -13.19 -21.05 -10.91
CA VAL A 59 -12.90 -19.75 -10.31
C VAL A 59 -13.00 -18.68 -11.39
N ARG A 60 -13.85 -17.68 -11.18
CA ARG A 60 -13.94 -16.49 -12.03
C ARG A 60 -13.34 -15.30 -11.28
N VAL A 61 -12.47 -14.58 -11.96
CA VAL A 61 -11.86 -13.34 -11.45
C VAL A 61 -12.22 -12.21 -12.41
N THR A 62 -12.84 -11.15 -11.88
CA THR A 62 -13.26 -9.97 -12.64
C THR A 62 -12.58 -8.73 -12.07
N ALA A 63 -11.98 -7.91 -12.93
CA ALA A 63 -11.41 -6.60 -12.59
C ALA A 63 -11.98 -5.55 -13.57
N PRO A 64 -13.17 -4.99 -13.28
CA PRO A 64 -13.89 -4.09 -14.20
C PRO A 64 -13.07 -2.87 -14.63
N GLN A 65 -12.32 -2.26 -13.71
CA GLN A 65 -11.45 -1.11 -13.97
C GLN A 65 -10.33 -1.41 -14.98
N LEU A 66 -9.97 -2.68 -15.14
CA LEU A 66 -8.99 -3.14 -16.14
C LEU A 66 -9.65 -3.70 -17.41
N LEU A 67 -10.99 -3.77 -17.45
CA LEU A 67 -11.76 -4.48 -18.48
C LEU A 67 -11.30 -5.93 -18.66
N ARG A 68 -10.98 -6.62 -17.55
CA ARG A 68 -10.48 -7.99 -17.55
C ARG A 68 -11.41 -8.93 -16.80
N GLU A 69 -11.65 -10.08 -17.42
CA GLU A 69 -12.26 -11.25 -16.80
C GLU A 69 -11.42 -12.48 -17.16
N THR A 70 -11.14 -13.31 -16.16
CA THR A 70 -10.34 -14.52 -16.33
C THR A 70 -11.00 -15.67 -15.57
N THR A 71 -11.11 -16.82 -16.25
CA THR A 71 -11.67 -18.06 -15.67
C THR A 71 -10.60 -19.12 -15.50
N TYR A 72 -10.62 -19.80 -14.36
CA TYR A 72 -9.66 -20.82 -13.97
C TYR A 72 -10.36 -22.12 -13.54
N LYS A 73 -9.64 -23.24 -13.70
CA LYS A 73 -9.91 -24.49 -13.00
C LYS A 73 -8.97 -24.61 -11.80
N LEU A 74 -9.53 -24.72 -10.59
CA LEU A 74 -8.81 -24.92 -9.34
C LEU A 74 -8.79 -26.41 -8.97
N SER A 75 -7.61 -26.99 -8.81
CA SER A 75 -7.46 -28.38 -8.36
C SER A 75 -7.84 -28.51 -6.89
N LEU A 76 -8.83 -29.37 -6.58
CA LEU A 76 -9.15 -29.69 -5.19
C LEU A 76 -8.10 -30.59 -4.54
N LYS A 77 -7.24 -31.26 -5.32
CA LYS A 77 -6.15 -32.08 -4.77
C LYS A 77 -4.88 -31.26 -4.48
N ASN A 78 -4.48 -30.40 -5.43
CA ASN A 78 -3.19 -29.72 -5.39
C ASN A 78 -3.29 -28.24 -5.04
N SER A 79 -4.51 -27.69 -4.96
CA SER A 79 -4.77 -26.26 -4.74
C SER A 79 -4.12 -25.36 -5.80
N THR A 80 -3.89 -25.89 -7.00
CA THR A 80 -3.26 -25.18 -8.13
C THR A 80 -4.31 -24.68 -9.11
N LEU A 81 -4.08 -23.51 -9.70
CA LEU A 81 -4.94 -22.93 -10.72
C LEU A 81 -4.43 -23.27 -12.12
N GLN A 82 -5.36 -23.60 -13.02
CA GLN A 82 -5.13 -23.71 -14.45
C GLN A 82 -6.01 -22.69 -15.17
N CYS A 83 -5.37 -21.78 -15.89
CA CYS A 83 -6.07 -20.75 -16.66
C CYS A 83 -6.68 -21.36 -17.92
N ASN A 84 -7.98 -21.12 -18.16
CA ASN A 84 -8.66 -21.53 -19.39
C ASN A 84 -8.62 -20.45 -20.48
N SER A 85 -8.20 -19.22 -20.16
CA SER A 85 -8.13 -18.08 -21.10
C SER A 85 -6.70 -17.80 -21.56
N SER A 86 -6.52 -16.80 -22.43
CA SER A 86 -5.19 -16.36 -22.86
C SER A 86 -4.34 -15.92 -21.65
N ARG A 87 -3.03 -16.22 -21.67
CA ARG A 87 -2.09 -15.80 -20.61
C ARG A 87 -1.89 -14.28 -20.52
N GLU A 88 -2.45 -13.50 -21.43
CA GLU A 88 -2.36 -12.04 -21.43
C GLU A 88 -3.34 -11.38 -20.45
N SER A 89 -4.42 -12.09 -20.08
CA SER A 89 -5.44 -11.60 -19.13
C SER A 89 -5.14 -11.98 -17.68
N THR A 90 -4.11 -12.77 -17.41
CA THR A 90 -3.82 -13.30 -16.07
C THR A 90 -3.15 -12.28 -15.17
N ASN A 91 -3.38 -12.43 -13.87
CA ASN A 91 -2.73 -11.65 -12.83
C ASN A 91 -2.03 -12.61 -11.84
N PRO A 92 -0.70 -12.73 -11.88
CA PRO A 92 0.02 -13.72 -11.06
C PRO A 92 -0.20 -13.51 -9.56
N PHE A 93 -0.41 -12.26 -9.12
CA PHE A 93 -0.67 -11.96 -7.71
C PHE A 93 -2.00 -12.57 -7.24
N VAL A 94 -3.06 -12.47 -8.05
CA VAL A 94 -4.37 -13.05 -7.73
C VAL A 94 -4.32 -14.57 -7.81
N GLU A 95 -3.61 -15.12 -8.79
CA GLU A 95 -3.43 -16.57 -8.91
C GLU A 95 -2.73 -17.15 -7.68
N GLN A 96 -1.62 -16.55 -7.25
CA GLN A 96 -0.92 -17.00 -6.05
C GLN A 96 -1.79 -16.80 -4.80
N ALA A 97 -2.50 -15.68 -4.68
CA ALA A 97 -3.41 -15.44 -3.55
C ALA A 97 -4.46 -16.56 -3.41
N VAL A 98 -5.17 -16.90 -4.50
CA VAL A 98 -6.20 -17.95 -4.47
C VAL A 98 -5.58 -19.32 -4.14
N GLN A 99 -4.47 -19.69 -4.77
CA GLN A 99 -3.81 -20.98 -4.54
C GLN A 99 -3.33 -21.12 -3.09
N TYR A 100 -2.68 -20.07 -2.56
CA TYR A 100 -2.14 -20.04 -1.20
C TYR A 100 -3.24 -20.08 -0.15
N VAL A 101 -4.34 -19.36 -0.34
CA VAL A 101 -5.48 -19.39 0.59
C VAL A 101 -6.14 -20.76 0.65
N VAL A 102 -6.40 -21.38 -0.52
CA VAL A 102 -7.04 -22.70 -0.55
C VAL A 102 -6.11 -23.77 0.03
N ALA A 103 -4.80 -23.66 -0.21
CA ALA A 103 -3.81 -24.52 0.43
C ALA A 103 -3.76 -24.31 1.96
N ALA A 104 -3.78 -23.07 2.44
CA ALA A 104 -3.82 -22.75 3.87
C ALA A 104 -5.08 -23.32 4.55
N ALA A 105 -6.26 -23.12 3.95
CA ALA A 105 -7.52 -23.64 4.48
C ALA A 105 -7.48 -25.17 4.66
N LYS A 106 -6.91 -25.91 3.70
CA LYS A 106 -6.75 -27.37 3.77
C LYS A 106 -5.71 -27.82 4.80
N GLY A 107 -4.63 -27.06 4.96
CA GLY A 107 -3.61 -27.33 5.98
C GLY A 107 -4.12 -27.09 7.41
N ILE A 108 -4.93 -26.05 7.59
CA ILE A 108 -5.47 -25.63 8.91
C ILE A 108 -6.64 -26.51 9.36
N PHE A 109 -7.57 -26.84 8.45
CA PHE A 109 -8.70 -27.71 8.78
C PHE A 109 -8.23 -29.16 8.82
N THR A 110 -7.90 -29.67 10.00
CA THR A 110 -7.35 -31.03 10.18
C THR A 110 -8.42 -32.11 10.31
N ASP A 111 -9.60 -31.79 10.84
CA ASP A 111 -10.71 -32.73 10.98
C ASP A 111 -11.48 -32.92 9.68
N LYS A 112 -12.01 -34.14 9.51
CA LYS A 112 -12.74 -34.55 8.31
C LYS A 112 -13.97 -33.69 8.05
N THR A 113 -14.69 -33.28 9.10
CA THR A 113 -15.93 -32.50 8.97
C THR A 113 -15.68 -31.14 8.33
N ARG A 114 -14.67 -30.39 8.80
CA ARG A 114 -14.30 -29.09 8.21
C ARG A 114 -13.70 -29.23 6.81
N LYS A 115 -12.92 -30.29 6.55
CA LYS A 115 -12.42 -30.59 5.18
C LYS A 115 -13.56 -30.87 4.20
N ASP A 116 -14.49 -31.75 4.56
CA ASP A 116 -15.65 -32.08 3.74
C ASP A 116 -16.54 -30.84 3.51
N ALA A 117 -16.70 -30.00 4.54
CA ALA A 117 -17.41 -28.73 4.41
C ALA A 117 -16.69 -27.78 3.43
N LEU A 118 -15.38 -27.61 3.57
CA LEU A 118 -14.56 -26.78 2.67
C LEU A 118 -14.66 -27.25 1.22
N ASP A 119 -14.53 -28.55 0.95
CA ASP A 119 -14.64 -29.09 -0.41
C ASP A 119 -16.05 -28.85 -0.97
N LYS A 120 -17.09 -29.08 -0.17
CA LYS A 120 -18.48 -28.77 -0.56
C LYS A 120 -18.69 -27.28 -0.84
N PHE A 121 -18.03 -26.39 -0.11
CA PHE A 121 -18.04 -24.95 -0.39
C PHE A 121 -17.35 -24.63 -1.70
N LEU A 122 -16.15 -25.17 -1.92
CA LEU A 122 -15.37 -24.95 -3.14
C LEU A 122 -16.08 -25.49 -4.39
N LEU A 123 -16.85 -26.58 -4.29
CA LEU A 123 -17.62 -27.14 -5.42
C LEU A 123 -18.71 -26.21 -5.96
N LYS A 124 -19.11 -25.17 -5.22
CA LYS A 124 -20.00 -24.11 -5.72
C LYS A 124 -19.29 -23.12 -6.66
N GLY A 125 -17.97 -23.24 -6.78
CA GLY A 125 -17.11 -22.30 -7.50
C GLY A 125 -16.94 -20.98 -6.76
N LEU A 126 -15.91 -20.22 -7.16
CA LEU A 126 -15.59 -18.92 -6.59
C LEU A 126 -15.78 -17.84 -7.66
N ASP A 127 -16.50 -16.79 -7.33
CA ASP A 127 -16.61 -15.58 -8.13
C ASP A 127 -15.99 -14.42 -7.34
N ILE A 128 -14.87 -13.90 -7.84
CA ILE A 128 -14.03 -12.90 -7.19
C ILE A 128 -14.05 -11.63 -8.05
N THR A 129 -14.57 -10.53 -7.50
CA THR A 129 -14.48 -9.21 -8.15
C THR A 129 -13.49 -8.34 -7.40
N ILE A 130 -12.53 -7.76 -8.11
CA ILE A 130 -11.47 -6.91 -7.56
C ILE A 130 -11.67 -5.49 -8.04
N LEU A 131 -11.80 -4.54 -7.11
CA LEU A 131 -11.99 -3.12 -7.39
C LEU A 131 -10.87 -2.32 -6.71
N GLY A 132 -10.17 -1.46 -7.45
CA GLY A 132 -9.15 -0.57 -6.90
C GLY A 132 -9.65 0.87 -6.89
N SER A 133 -9.45 1.59 -5.78
CA SER A 133 -9.68 3.04 -5.74
C SER A 133 -8.91 3.73 -6.88
N ASN A 134 -9.47 4.82 -7.42
CA ASN A 134 -8.89 5.50 -8.58
C ASN A 134 -7.45 5.95 -8.31
N ASP A 135 -7.12 6.34 -7.07
CA ASP A 135 -5.79 6.83 -6.69
C ASP A 135 -4.66 5.81 -6.86
N PHE A 136 -4.93 4.51 -7.07
CA PHE A 136 -3.89 3.53 -7.39
C PHE A 136 -3.38 3.63 -8.84
N TYR A 137 -4.09 4.37 -9.68
CA TYR A 137 -3.87 4.48 -11.11
C TYR A 137 -3.70 5.94 -11.52
N SER A 138 -2.87 6.18 -12.53
CA SER A 138 -2.78 7.51 -13.12
C SER A 138 -3.98 7.76 -14.05
N TYR A 139 -4.74 8.81 -13.74
CA TYR A 139 -5.78 9.35 -14.61
C TYR A 139 -5.34 10.60 -15.37
N ARG A 140 -4.06 10.98 -15.24
CA ARG A 140 -3.47 12.18 -15.84
C ARG A 140 -3.81 12.31 -17.32
N ASN A 141 -3.51 11.28 -18.11
CA ASN A 141 -3.76 11.29 -19.56
C ASN A 141 -5.25 11.51 -19.90
N GLN A 142 -6.18 11.00 -19.08
CA GLN A 142 -7.61 11.20 -19.29
C GLN A 142 -8.05 12.62 -18.97
N ILE A 143 -7.47 13.23 -17.93
CA ILE A 143 -7.72 14.61 -17.53
C ILE A 143 -7.18 15.56 -18.62
N GLU A 144 -5.93 15.36 -19.04
CA GLU A 144 -5.27 16.15 -20.08
C GLU A 144 -5.98 16.01 -21.43
N ALA A 145 -6.41 14.80 -21.83
CA ALA A 145 -7.15 14.58 -23.07
C ALA A 145 -8.51 15.30 -23.10
N ARG A 146 -9.10 15.62 -21.94
CA ARG A 146 -10.32 16.42 -21.83
C ARG A 146 -10.05 17.92 -21.76
N GLY A 147 -8.79 18.35 -21.83
CA GLY A 147 -8.39 19.75 -21.68
C GLY A 147 -8.64 20.30 -20.27
N LEU A 148 -8.75 19.43 -19.26
CA LEU A 148 -8.98 19.80 -17.87
C LEU A 148 -7.65 20.05 -17.13
N PRO A 149 -7.62 20.97 -16.14
CA PRO A 149 -6.42 21.21 -15.35
C PRO A 149 -6.13 20.04 -14.40
N LEU A 150 -4.85 19.74 -14.17
CA LEU A 150 -4.38 18.69 -13.25
C LEU A 150 -4.59 19.07 -11.79
N THR A 151 -5.83 18.98 -11.33
CA THR A 151 -6.28 19.42 -10.02
C THR A 151 -6.98 18.29 -9.27
N PRO A 152 -7.04 18.36 -7.93
CA PRO A 152 -7.84 17.44 -7.12
C PRO A 152 -9.29 17.36 -7.59
N ASP A 153 -9.92 18.50 -7.92
CA ASP A 153 -11.31 18.56 -8.35
C ASP A 153 -11.54 17.82 -9.68
N ALA A 154 -10.60 17.94 -10.63
CA ALA A 154 -10.68 17.21 -11.90
C ALA A 154 -10.54 15.70 -11.69
N LEU A 155 -9.71 15.26 -10.74
CA LEU A 155 -9.58 13.85 -10.37
C LEU A 155 -10.84 13.35 -9.62
N ALA A 156 -11.40 14.16 -8.73
CA ALA A 156 -12.62 13.84 -7.98
C ALA A 156 -13.86 13.72 -8.88
N ALA A 157 -13.88 14.43 -10.01
CA ALA A 157 -14.94 14.32 -11.01
C ALA A 157 -14.93 12.98 -11.78
N ILE A 158 -13.87 12.17 -11.66
CA ILE A 158 -13.81 10.84 -12.27
C ILE A 158 -14.58 9.85 -11.38
N PRO A 159 -15.61 9.16 -11.90
CA PRO A 159 -16.38 8.21 -11.11
C PRO A 159 -15.48 7.16 -10.43
N PRO A 160 -15.76 6.77 -9.19
CA PRO A 160 -15.01 5.71 -8.51
C PRO A 160 -14.98 4.41 -9.33
N PHE A 161 -13.84 3.72 -9.31
CA PHE A 161 -13.63 2.45 -10.03
C PHE A 161 -13.76 2.57 -11.56
N SER A 162 -13.45 3.75 -12.10
CA SER A 162 -13.46 4.00 -13.54
C SER A 162 -12.49 3.08 -14.29
N SER A 163 -12.77 2.83 -15.56
CA SER A 163 -11.84 2.10 -16.43
C SER A 163 -10.57 2.90 -16.66
N ILE A 164 -9.43 2.27 -16.46
CA ILE A 164 -8.13 2.88 -16.77
C ILE A 164 -7.90 2.89 -18.28
N THR A 165 -7.21 3.92 -18.76
CA THR A 165 -6.62 3.92 -20.10
C THR A 165 -5.21 3.35 -19.98
N PHE A 166 -4.93 2.30 -20.75
CA PHE A 166 -3.57 1.79 -20.88
C PHE A 166 -2.71 2.81 -21.62
N ASN A 167 -1.45 2.97 -21.21
CA ASN A 167 -0.52 3.81 -21.95
C ASN A 167 -0.39 3.27 -23.39
N VAL A 168 -0.66 4.11 -24.38
CA VAL A 168 -0.39 3.80 -25.79
C VAL A 168 1.13 3.84 -25.97
N GLU A 169 1.72 2.82 -26.59
CA GLU A 169 3.15 2.76 -26.88
C GLU A 169 3.63 4.07 -27.52
N ASP A 170 4.76 4.61 -27.05
CA ASP A 170 5.47 5.67 -27.75
C ASP A 170 5.69 5.25 -29.21
N SER A 171 5.49 6.19 -30.14
CA SER A 171 5.55 6.05 -31.60
C SER A 171 6.90 5.59 -32.19
N ASN A 172 7.77 4.97 -31.40
CA ASN A 172 9.08 4.46 -31.81
C ASN A 172 9.17 2.93 -31.71
N GLY A 173 8.28 2.21 -32.40
CA GLY A 173 8.56 0.93 -33.09
C GLY A 173 9.29 -0.22 -32.37
N THR A 174 9.50 -0.21 -31.05
CA THR A 174 10.06 -1.35 -30.32
C THR A 174 8.95 -2.33 -29.98
N THR A 175 8.72 -3.25 -30.92
CA THR A 175 7.80 -4.38 -30.77
C THR A 175 8.12 -5.20 -29.52
N GLY A 176 7.21 -5.23 -28.54
CA GLY A 176 7.20 -6.26 -27.49
C GLY A 176 6.87 -5.83 -26.06
N SER A 177 6.53 -4.57 -25.79
CA SER A 177 6.31 -4.10 -24.41
C SER A 177 4.81 -4.04 -24.09
N LYS A 178 4.34 -4.93 -23.23
CA LYS A 178 2.92 -4.97 -22.78
C LYS A 178 2.43 -3.58 -22.34
N PRO A 179 1.19 -3.17 -22.66
CA PRO A 179 0.64 -1.91 -22.16
C PRO A 179 0.70 -1.89 -20.64
N GLU A 180 1.58 -1.03 -20.09
CA GLU A 180 1.80 -0.95 -18.66
C GLU A 180 0.74 -0.04 -18.03
N VAL A 181 0.11 -0.55 -16.97
CA VAL A 181 -0.79 0.25 -16.13
C VAL A 181 0.06 1.27 -15.39
N ALA A 182 -0.14 2.56 -15.68
CA ALA A 182 0.49 3.64 -14.93
C ALA A 182 -0.01 3.61 -13.47
N LYS A 183 0.91 3.37 -12.54
CA LYS A 183 0.65 3.25 -11.09
C LYS A 183 1.22 4.46 -10.36
N THR A 184 0.57 4.86 -9.29
CA THR A 184 0.93 6.01 -8.45
C THR A 184 1.92 5.69 -7.32
N GLY A 185 2.51 4.49 -7.31
CA GLY A 185 3.48 4.07 -6.27
C GLY A 185 2.88 3.64 -4.92
N LEU A 186 1.54 3.65 -4.77
CA LEU A 186 0.81 3.29 -3.54
C LEU A 186 0.87 1.80 -3.15
N GLY A 187 1.60 0.96 -3.88
CA GLY A 187 1.69 -0.48 -3.58
C GLY A 187 0.44 -1.28 -3.98
N SER A 188 -0.13 -1.00 -5.16
CA SER A 188 -1.36 -1.64 -5.65
C SER A 188 -1.33 -3.17 -5.64
N SER A 189 -0.20 -3.81 -5.95
CA SER A 189 -0.09 -5.28 -5.92
C SER A 189 -0.17 -5.87 -4.51
N ALA A 190 0.35 -5.16 -3.50
CA ALA A 190 0.26 -5.57 -2.11
C ALA A 190 -1.16 -5.42 -1.57
N ALA A 191 -1.76 -4.24 -1.74
CA ALA A 191 -3.14 -3.97 -1.32
C ALA A 191 -4.14 -4.95 -1.98
N MET A 192 -4.02 -5.15 -3.29
CA MET A 192 -4.85 -6.11 -4.03
C MET A 192 -4.68 -7.54 -3.50
N THR A 193 -3.44 -8.04 -3.39
CA THR A 193 -3.16 -9.39 -2.85
C THR A 193 -3.76 -9.56 -1.46
N THR A 194 -3.54 -8.59 -0.57
CA THR A 194 -4.07 -8.62 0.80
C THR A 194 -5.60 -8.64 0.83
N SER A 195 -6.27 -7.82 0.03
CA SER A 195 -7.75 -7.81 -0.03
C SER A 195 -8.33 -9.15 -0.50
N VAL A 196 -7.71 -9.78 -1.50
CA VAL A 196 -8.12 -11.10 -2.02
C VAL A 196 -7.87 -12.18 -0.97
N VAL A 197 -6.70 -12.19 -0.34
CA VAL A 197 -6.36 -13.16 0.71
C VAL A 197 -7.30 -13.05 1.89
N ALA A 198 -7.54 -11.83 2.38
CA ALA A 198 -8.41 -11.57 3.51
C ALA A 198 -9.87 -11.97 3.25
N SER A 199 -10.44 -11.55 2.12
CA SER A 199 -11.81 -11.92 1.74
C SER A 199 -11.99 -13.43 1.58
N LEU A 200 -11.04 -14.12 0.95
CA LEU A 200 -11.10 -15.58 0.78
C LEU A 200 -10.91 -16.34 2.10
N LEU A 201 -9.92 -15.98 2.93
CA LEU A 201 -9.74 -16.66 4.23
C LEU A 201 -10.98 -16.48 5.10
N HIS A 202 -11.59 -15.29 5.11
CA HIS A 202 -12.82 -15.05 5.84
C HIS A 202 -14.00 -15.83 5.24
N TYR A 203 -14.16 -15.80 3.92
CA TYR A 203 -15.21 -16.54 3.21
C TYR A 203 -15.14 -18.05 3.43
N LEU A 204 -13.92 -18.61 3.53
CA LEU A 204 -13.70 -20.04 3.81
C LEU A 204 -13.78 -20.38 5.31
N GLY A 205 -14.05 -19.41 6.19
CA GLY A 205 -14.17 -19.61 7.64
C GLY A 205 -12.83 -19.89 8.34
N VAL A 206 -11.71 -19.48 7.73
CA VAL A 206 -10.36 -19.66 8.30
C VAL A 206 -10.02 -18.54 9.29
N VAL A 207 -10.53 -17.32 9.04
CA VAL A 207 -10.33 -16.14 9.90
C VAL A 207 -11.63 -15.39 10.13
N ASN A 208 -11.71 -14.61 11.21
CA ASN A 208 -12.82 -13.71 11.51
C ASN A 208 -12.33 -12.26 11.61
N LEU A 209 -12.44 -11.54 10.49
CA LEU A 209 -11.91 -10.18 10.37
C LEU A 209 -12.87 -9.13 10.94
N PRO A 210 -12.34 -8.00 11.47
CA PRO A 210 -13.17 -6.93 11.98
C PRO A 210 -13.95 -6.22 10.85
N LEU A 211 -15.18 -5.81 11.14
CA LEU A 211 -15.95 -4.90 10.29
C LEU A 211 -15.39 -3.47 10.41
N SER A 212 -15.31 -2.78 9.28
CA SER A 212 -14.82 -1.40 9.16
C SER A 212 -15.51 -0.40 10.12
N THR A 213 -16.76 -0.67 10.52
CA THR A 213 -17.56 0.20 11.40
C THR A 213 -17.44 -0.09 12.90
N LYS A 214 -16.74 -1.14 13.32
CA LYS A 214 -16.64 -1.51 14.74
C LYS A 214 -15.32 -1.02 15.34
N SER A 215 -15.41 -0.30 16.45
CA SER A 215 -14.28 -0.02 17.34
C SER A 215 -13.56 -1.32 17.71
N LEU A 216 -12.22 -1.27 17.68
CA LEU A 216 -11.26 -2.36 17.91
C LEU A 216 -11.80 -3.52 18.76
N PRO A 217 -11.85 -4.77 18.23
CA PRO A 217 -12.11 -5.96 19.04
C PRO A 217 -10.97 -6.24 20.03
N GLU A 218 -11.22 -7.12 21.01
CA GLU A 218 -10.25 -7.62 21.98
C GLU A 218 -8.89 -7.96 21.31
N GLU A 219 -7.81 -7.29 21.76
CA GLU A 219 -6.53 -7.18 21.04
C GLU A 219 -5.81 -8.50 20.74
N LYS A 220 -6.18 -9.64 21.36
CA LYS A 220 -5.43 -10.90 21.22
C LYS A 220 -5.91 -11.79 20.08
N SER A 221 -7.23 -11.97 19.87
CA SER A 221 -7.75 -12.84 18.80
C SER A 221 -7.75 -12.18 17.44
N ALA A 222 -8.02 -10.87 17.38
CA ALA A 222 -7.91 -10.10 16.14
C ALA A 222 -6.48 -10.10 15.58
N ASN A 223 -5.46 -10.16 16.44
CA ASN A 223 -4.06 -10.13 16.02
C ASN A 223 -3.60 -11.45 15.40
N SER A 224 -4.09 -12.62 15.88
CA SER A 224 -3.73 -13.91 15.29
C SER A 224 -4.33 -14.10 13.89
N ASP A 225 -5.56 -13.63 13.67
CA ASP A 225 -6.20 -13.71 12.35
C ASP A 225 -5.52 -12.79 11.34
N LEU A 226 -5.13 -11.58 11.77
CA LEU A 226 -4.34 -10.67 10.94
C LEU A 226 -2.94 -11.22 10.65
N ASP A 227 -2.28 -11.88 11.61
CA ASP A 227 -1.01 -12.56 11.40
C ASP A 227 -1.11 -13.66 10.34
N LEU A 228 -2.20 -14.44 10.37
CA LEU A 228 -2.46 -15.44 9.34
C LEU A 228 -2.67 -14.80 7.95
N VAL A 229 -3.47 -13.72 7.88
CA VAL A 229 -3.65 -12.96 6.63
C VAL A 229 -2.30 -12.45 6.12
N HIS A 230 -1.46 -11.88 6.99
CA HIS A 230 -0.14 -11.37 6.63
C HIS A 230 0.78 -12.47 6.10
N ILE A 231 0.90 -13.59 6.79
CA ILE A 231 1.79 -14.70 6.37
C ILE A 231 1.38 -15.20 4.99
N ILE A 232 0.09 -15.44 4.76
CA ILE A 232 -0.42 -15.96 3.48
C ILE A 232 -0.28 -14.91 2.37
N ALA A 233 -0.67 -13.65 2.62
CA ALA A 233 -0.55 -12.58 1.64
C ALA A 233 0.90 -12.27 1.27
N GLN A 234 1.80 -12.25 2.26
CA GLN A 234 3.22 -11.96 2.05
C GLN A 234 3.88 -13.08 1.25
N SER A 235 3.56 -14.33 1.55
CA SER A 235 4.09 -15.49 0.83
C SER A 235 3.60 -15.51 -0.62
N ALA A 236 2.29 -15.34 -0.83
CA ALA A 236 1.71 -15.27 -2.18
C ALA A 236 2.30 -14.11 -3.00
N HIS A 237 2.45 -12.94 -2.38
CA HIS A 237 3.02 -11.76 -3.03
C HIS A 237 4.49 -11.96 -3.43
N CYS A 238 5.33 -12.50 -2.53
CA CYS A 238 6.74 -12.81 -2.81
C CYS A 238 6.90 -13.77 -4.00
N ILE A 239 6.08 -14.83 -4.05
CA ILE A 239 6.13 -15.81 -5.16
C ILE A 239 5.62 -15.20 -6.46
N ALA A 240 4.51 -14.45 -6.43
CA ALA A 240 4.02 -13.74 -7.61
C ALA A 240 5.00 -12.70 -8.14
N GLN A 241 5.75 -12.03 -7.25
CA GLN A 241 6.76 -11.05 -7.62
C GLN A 241 8.08 -11.70 -8.09
N GLY A 242 8.29 -12.98 -7.81
CA GLY A 242 9.52 -13.72 -8.14
C GLY A 242 10.75 -13.32 -7.31
N LYS A 243 10.58 -12.56 -6.23
CA LYS A 243 11.65 -12.15 -5.31
C LYS A 243 11.11 -11.86 -3.93
N ILE A 244 11.97 -11.99 -2.92
CA ILE A 244 11.64 -11.59 -1.55
C ILE A 244 11.90 -10.08 -1.40
N GLY A 245 10.83 -9.29 -1.43
CA GLY A 245 10.84 -7.85 -1.12
C GLY A 245 10.93 -7.57 0.38
N SER A 246 10.95 -6.30 0.77
CA SER A 246 10.95 -5.87 2.18
C SER A 246 9.74 -6.37 2.97
N GLY A 247 8.58 -6.46 2.32
CA GLY A 247 7.32 -6.86 2.94
C GLY A 247 6.58 -5.76 3.69
N PHE A 248 7.11 -4.54 3.73
CA PHE A 248 6.46 -3.42 4.41
C PHE A 248 5.13 -3.04 3.75
N ASP A 249 4.98 -3.30 2.45
CA ASP A 249 3.80 -2.97 1.67
C ASP A 249 2.63 -3.89 1.97
N VAL A 250 2.86 -5.20 1.99
CA VAL A 250 1.86 -6.19 2.43
C VAL A 250 1.56 -6.01 3.92
N SER A 251 2.60 -5.78 4.74
CA SER A 251 2.41 -5.56 6.17
C SER A 251 1.55 -4.33 6.45
N ALA A 252 1.77 -3.19 5.77
CA ALA A 252 0.94 -2.01 5.93
C ALA A 252 -0.50 -2.22 5.41
N ALA A 253 -0.67 -3.00 4.34
CA ALA A 253 -2.00 -3.38 3.87
C ALA A 253 -2.77 -4.26 4.87
N VAL A 254 -2.08 -5.00 5.74
CA VAL A 254 -2.72 -5.84 6.77
C VAL A 254 -2.95 -5.08 8.07
N TYR A 255 -1.93 -4.39 8.58
CA TYR A 255 -1.94 -3.82 9.93
C TYR A 255 -2.19 -2.31 9.97
N GLY A 256 -2.08 -1.62 8.84
CA GLY A 256 -2.20 -0.17 8.75
C GLY A 256 -0.88 0.57 8.96
N SER A 257 -0.95 1.85 9.36
CA SER A 257 0.21 2.72 9.55
C SER A 257 1.08 2.16 10.67
N GLN A 258 2.39 2.11 10.43
CA GLN A 258 3.31 1.41 11.31
C GLN A 258 4.77 1.82 11.13
N ARG A 259 5.53 1.57 12.19
CA ARG A 259 6.98 1.37 12.11
C ARG A 259 7.23 -0.11 11.85
N TYR A 260 7.87 -0.41 10.73
CA TYR A 260 8.09 -1.76 10.24
C TYR A 260 9.57 -2.15 10.19
N ILE A 261 9.90 -3.35 10.66
CA ILE A 261 11.18 -4.02 10.40
C ILE A 261 10.90 -5.34 9.67
N ARG A 262 11.61 -5.54 8.56
CA ARG A 262 11.49 -6.69 7.68
C ARG A 262 11.74 -8.03 8.38
N PHE A 263 11.05 -9.10 7.96
CA PHE A 263 11.33 -10.49 8.36
C PHE A 263 12.63 -11.02 7.74
N SER A 264 13.27 -11.98 8.40
CA SER A 264 14.40 -12.75 7.86
C SER A 264 13.98 -13.55 6.63
N PRO A 265 14.66 -13.43 5.47
CA PRO A 265 14.26 -14.11 4.24
C PRO A 265 14.12 -15.64 4.34
N SER A 266 14.76 -16.27 5.35
CA SER A 266 14.72 -17.71 5.60
C SER A 266 13.31 -18.25 5.86
N VAL A 267 12.39 -17.43 6.39
CA VAL A 267 11.00 -17.84 6.67
C VAL A 267 10.22 -18.23 5.41
N LEU A 268 10.71 -17.85 4.23
CA LEU A 268 10.12 -18.19 2.92
C LEU A 268 10.95 -19.21 2.13
N SER A 269 11.94 -19.85 2.75
CA SER A 269 12.81 -20.82 2.07
C SER A 269 12.02 -21.98 1.45
N TYR A 270 11.03 -22.52 2.15
CA TYR A 270 10.15 -23.59 1.65
C TYR A 270 9.33 -23.18 0.41
N ALA A 271 8.91 -21.92 0.33
CA ALA A 271 8.17 -21.40 -0.83
C ALA A 271 9.01 -21.36 -2.11
N GLN A 272 10.35 -21.37 -1.99
CA GLN A 272 11.28 -21.28 -3.11
C GLN A 272 11.70 -22.64 -3.67
N VAL A 273 11.39 -23.75 -2.98
CA VAL A 273 11.70 -25.10 -3.42
C VAL A 273 10.62 -25.59 -4.38
N GLY A 274 10.92 -25.56 -5.68
CA GLY A 274 10.00 -26.04 -6.70
C GLY A 274 9.69 -27.54 -6.58
N GLY A 275 8.45 -27.92 -6.89
CA GLY A 275 8.02 -29.34 -6.99
C GLY A 275 7.38 -29.94 -5.74
N MET A 276 7.28 -29.19 -4.64
CA MET A 276 6.57 -29.63 -3.43
C MET A 276 5.04 -29.45 -3.54
N HIS A 277 4.28 -30.26 -2.81
CA HIS A 277 2.82 -30.12 -2.73
C HIS A 277 2.48 -28.85 -1.95
N LEU A 278 1.73 -27.93 -2.57
CA LEU A 278 1.53 -26.58 -2.03
C LEU A 278 0.94 -26.55 -0.61
N PRO A 279 -0.09 -27.37 -0.26
CA PRO A 279 -0.56 -27.49 1.12
C PRO A 279 0.52 -27.82 2.16
N ASP A 280 1.48 -28.69 1.84
CA ASP A 280 2.59 -29.03 2.75
C ASP A 280 3.51 -27.82 2.93
N VAL A 281 3.88 -27.15 1.83
CA VAL A 281 4.69 -25.93 1.85
C VAL A 281 4.06 -24.84 2.71
N ILE A 282 2.74 -24.64 2.60
CA ILE A 282 2.03 -23.66 3.42
C ILE A 282 2.03 -24.06 4.90
N THR A 283 1.87 -25.35 5.19
CA THR A 283 1.91 -25.85 6.57
C THR A 283 3.25 -25.56 7.22
N ASP A 284 4.36 -25.75 6.50
CA ASP A 284 5.70 -25.43 6.98
C ASP A 284 5.87 -23.91 7.19
N ILE A 285 5.46 -23.08 6.22
CA ILE A 285 5.53 -21.60 6.31
C ILE A 285 4.72 -21.06 7.50
N LEU A 286 3.59 -21.69 7.83
CA LEU A 286 2.76 -21.31 8.97
C LEU A 286 3.38 -21.68 10.33
N GLN A 287 4.30 -22.66 10.36
CA GLN A 287 5.03 -23.05 11.56
C GLN A 287 6.31 -22.24 11.78
N GLU A 288 6.82 -21.58 10.73
CA GLU A 288 7.99 -20.73 10.81
C GLU A 288 7.81 -19.56 11.78
N LYS A 289 8.92 -19.18 12.44
CA LYS A 289 8.93 -18.02 13.33
C LYS A 289 9.14 -16.74 12.52
N TRP A 290 8.05 -16.13 12.09
CA TRP A 290 8.07 -14.82 11.44
C TRP A 290 8.56 -13.73 12.41
N ASP A 291 9.77 -13.24 12.17
CA ASP A 291 10.51 -12.30 13.05
C ASP A 291 10.40 -10.83 12.61
N HIS A 292 9.47 -10.49 11.72
CA HIS A 292 9.15 -9.09 11.42
C HIS A 292 8.67 -8.37 12.68
N GLU A 293 8.97 -7.07 12.76
CA GLU A 293 8.50 -6.23 13.85
C GLU A 293 7.56 -5.17 13.30
N LYS A 294 6.41 -5.00 13.97
CA LYS A 294 5.38 -4.03 13.65
C LYS A 294 5.01 -3.27 14.90
N HIS A 295 5.20 -1.95 14.89
CA HIS A 295 4.76 -1.08 15.98
C HIS A 295 3.78 -0.05 15.45
N LYS A 296 2.65 0.13 16.15
CA LYS A 296 1.63 1.12 15.81
C LYS A 296 2.28 2.50 15.67
N PHE A 297 2.00 3.17 14.56
CA PHE A 297 2.43 4.53 14.28
C PHE A 297 1.35 5.23 13.48
N SER A 298 1.11 6.50 13.75
CA SER A 298 0.26 7.37 12.94
C SER A 298 0.86 8.76 12.93
N LEU A 299 0.50 9.58 11.95
CA LEU A 299 0.88 10.99 12.00
C LEU A 299 0.35 11.64 13.27
N PRO A 300 1.10 12.59 13.85
CA PRO A 300 0.58 13.42 14.93
C PRO A 300 -0.72 14.13 14.51
N PRO A 301 -1.62 14.41 15.46
CA PRO A 301 -2.86 15.12 15.17
C PRO A 301 -2.62 16.44 14.42
N LEU A 302 -3.56 16.82 13.54
CA LEU A 302 -3.49 18.04 12.73
C LEU A 302 -2.31 18.04 11.74
N MET A 303 -1.84 16.86 11.34
CA MET A 303 -0.94 16.69 10.21
C MET A 303 -1.62 15.88 9.12
N THR A 304 -1.44 16.31 7.87
CA THR A 304 -2.09 15.70 6.71
C THR A 304 -1.03 15.24 5.72
N LEU A 305 -1.15 13.98 5.29
CA LEU A 305 -0.42 13.46 4.14
C LEU A 305 -1.06 13.96 2.85
N LEU A 306 -0.26 14.55 1.97
CA LEU A 306 -0.62 14.88 0.59
C LEU A 306 0.32 14.12 -0.35
N LEU A 307 -0.23 13.49 -1.39
CA LEU A 307 0.53 12.84 -2.46
C LEU A 307 0.33 13.55 -3.78
N GLY A 308 1.38 13.56 -4.60
CA GLY A 308 1.37 14.14 -5.93
C GLY A 308 1.97 13.18 -6.95
N GLU A 309 1.35 13.12 -8.12
CA GLU A 309 1.87 12.46 -9.30
C GLU A 309 2.58 13.51 -10.18
N PRO A 310 3.93 13.55 -10.18
CA PRO A 310 4.69 14.62 -10.85
C PRO A 310 4.72 14.52 -12.38
N GLY A 311 4.29 13.39 -12.98
CA GLY A 311 4.18 13.21 -14.43
C GLY A 311 4.96 12.02 -14.98
N THR A 312 5.16 11.99 -16.29
CA THR A 312 5.72 10.85 -17.03
C THR A 312 7.19 10.61 -16.71
N GLY A 313 7.51 9.45 -16.11
CA GLY A 313 8.89 9.06 -15.84
C GLY A 313 9.05 7.74 -15.09
N GLY A 314 8.11 6.80 -15.24
CA GLY A 314 7.99 5.57 -14.43
C GLY A 314 9.35 4.97 -14.04
N SER A 315 9.58 4.83 -12.75
CA SER A 315 10.88 4.43 -12.21
C SER A 315 10.92 2.92 -12.01
N SER A 316 11.89 2.27 -12.65
CA SER A 316 12.14 0.84 -12.41
C SER A 316 12.81 0.66 -11.04
N THR A 317 11.98 0.59 -9.99
CA THR A 317 12.41 0.29 -8.61
C THR A 317 13.40 -0.89 -8.53
N PRO A 318 13.20 -2.03 -9.24
CA PRO A 318 14.17 -3.12 -9.22
C PRO A 318 15.55 -2.74 -9.75
N SER A 319 15.61 -1.93 -10.81
CA SER A 319 16.87 -1.46 -11.40
C SER A 319 17.63 -0.58 -10.42
N MET A 320 16.95 0.38 -9.77
CA MET A 320 17.59 1.28 -8.82
C MET A 320 18.14 0.55 -7.59
N VAL A 321 17.39 -0.41 -7.04
CA VAL A 321 17.86 -1.27 -5.94
C VAL A 321 19.08 -2.10 -6.37
N GLY A 322 19.12 -2.57 -7.61
CA GLY A 322 20.26 -3.27 -8.19
C GLY A 322 21.52 -2.39 -8.20
N SER A 323 21.41 -1.17 -8.72
CA SER A 323 22.55 -0.23 -8.78
C SER A 323 23.07 0.17 -7.41
N VAL A 324 22.19 0.43 -6.45
CA VAL A 324 22.60 0.73 -5.06
C VAL A 324 23.38 -0.44 -4.46
N LYS A 325 22.91 -1.68 -4.66
CA LYS A 325 23.64 -2.87 -4.19
C LYS A 325 25.00 -3.06 -4.87
N GLN A 326 25.12 -2.69 -6.15
CA GLN A 326 26.39 -2.72 -6.85
C GLN A 326 27.36 -1.68 -6.27
N TRP A 327 26.89 -0.46 -6.03
CA TRP A 327 27.67 0.58 -5.38
C TRP A 327 28.13 0.19 -3.98
N MET A 328 27.25 -0.38 -3.15
CA MET A 328 27.61 -0.85 -1.80
C MET A 328 28.75 -1.89 -1.82
N LYS A 329 28.82 -2.72 -2.86
CA LYS A 329 29.92 -3.69 -3.05
C LYS A 329 31.20 -3.03 -3.56
N ALA A 330 31.08 -2.00 -4.40
CA ALA A 330 32.21 -1.31 -4.99
C ALA A 330 32.91 -0.36 -4.00
N ASP A 331 32.16 0.26 -3.08
CA ASP A 331 32.67 1.18 -2.05
C ASP A 331 32.02 0.91 -0.69
N PRO A 332 32.45 -0.15 0.03
CA PRO A 332 31.83 -0.56 1.29
C PRO A 332 31.95 0.49 2.41
N GLU A 333 33.07 1.21 2.48
CA GLU A 333 33.32 2.18 3.55
C GLU A 333 32.40 3.39 3.43
N LYS A 334 32.37 4.03 2.24
CA LYS A 334 31.51 5.19 1.99
C LYS A 334 30.03 4.83 2.02
N SER A 335 29.69 3.65 1.49
CA SER A 335 28.30 3.19 1.52
C SER A 335 27.83 2.92 2.93
N GLN A 336 28.63 2.26 3.78
CA GLN A 336 28.29 2.03 5.18
C GLN A 336 28.17 3.33 5.97
N ASP A 337 29.03 4.32 5.73
CA ASP A 337 28.92 5.63 6.37
C ASP A 337 27.63 6.37 5.98
N THR A 338 27.31 6.38 4.69
CA THR A 338 26.05 6.95 4.18
C THR A 338 24.84 6.23 4.77
N TRP A 339 24.90 4.90 4.85
CA TRP A 339 23.84 4.06 5.42
C TRP A 339 23.58 4.38 6.89
N ARG A 340 24.65 4.52 7.69
CA ARG A 340 24.58 4.85 9.11
C ARG A 340 23.97 6.24 9.32
N LYS A 341 24.44 7.24 8.57
CA LYS A 341 23.92 8.61 8.66
C LYS A 341 22.44 8.70 8.26
N LEU A 342 22.04 7.96 7.23
CA LEU A 342 20.63 7.84 6.84
C LEU A 342 19.79 7.13 7.92
N ALA A 343 20.30 6.07 8.55
CA ALA A 343 19.63 5.39 9.66
C ALA A 343 19.46 6.31 10.88
N ASP A 344 20.48 7.10 11.22
CA ASP A 344 20.43 8.07 12.31
C ASP A 344 19.41 9.18 12.02
N ALA A 345 19.37 9.69 10.77
CA ALA A 345 18.40 10.70 10.36
C ALA A 345 16.96 10.16 10.39
N ASN A 346 16.73 8.93 9.93
CA ASN A 346 15.44 8.24 10.03
C ASN A 346 14.98 8.10 11.50
N SER A 347 15.90 7.69 12.38
CA SER A 347 15.61 7.50 13.82
C SER A 347 15.28 8.84 14.50
N LYS A 348 16.02 9.90 14.19
CA LYS A 348 15.73 11.25 14.70
C LYS A 348 14.34 11.72 14.28
N LEU A 349 13.96 11.56 13.00
CA LEU A 349 12.62 11.94 12.56
C LEU A 349 11.53 11.15 13.30
N GLU A 350 11.72 9.83 13.44
CA GLU A 350 10.80 8.97 14.21
C GLU A 350 10.62 9.49 15.65
N GLU A 351 11.70 9.85 16.33
CA GLU A 351 11.67 10.41 17.68
C GLU A 351 10.89 11.73 17.73
N GLN A 352 11.11 12.65 16.79
CA GLN A 352 10.39 13.93 16.76
C GLN A 352 8.89 13.71 16.54
N LEU A 353 8.48 12.81 15.63
CA LEU A 353 7.07 12.50 15.39
C LEU A 353 6.41 11.83 16.61
N LYS A 354 7.13 10.97 17.34
CA LYS A 354 6.64 10.42 18.62
C LYS A 354 6.47 11.49 19.69
N LEU A 355 7.40 12.45 19.78
CA LEU A 355 7.28 13.57 20.72
C LEU A 355 6.08 14.46 20.39
N LEU A 356 5.80 14.72 19.11
CA LEU A 356 4.61 15.48 18.70
C LEU A 356 3.30 14.77 19.10
N ASN A 357 3.24 13.45 18.93
CA ASN A 357 2.13 12.63 19.42
C ASN A 357 1.99 12.77 20.95
N LYS A 358 3.09 12.69 21.70
CA LYS A 358 3.10 12.87 23.16
C LYS A 358 2.58 14.25 23.57
N PHE A 359 3.06 15.33 22.94
CA PHE A 359 2.57 16.68 23.21
C PHE A 359 1.06 16.80 23.00
N SER A 360 0.54 16.26 21.89
CA SER A 360 -0.89 16.29 21.60
C SER A 360 -1.73 15.55 22.65
N ALA A 361 -1.22 14.44 23.19
CA ALA A 361 -1.89 13.67 24.23
C ALA A 361 -1.86 14.37 25.61
N GLU A 362 -0.82 15.16 25.90
CA GLU A 362 -0.67 15.88 27.16
C GLU A 362 -1.51 17.16 27.23
N GLN A 363 -1.48 18.00 26.19
CA GLN A 363 -2.21 19.27 26.15
C GLN A 363 -2.79 19.57 24.76
N MET A 364 -3.86 18.86 24.39
CA MET A 364 -4.47 18.94 23.06
C MET A 364 -4.82 20.37 22.60
N GLU A 365 -5.42 21.20 23.45
CA GLU A 365 -5.82 22.56 23.04
C GLU A 365 -4.62 23.48 22.77
N ALA A 366 -3.60 23.44 23.64
CA ALA A 366 -2.38 24.22 23.45
C ALA A 366 -1.58 23.75 22.22
N TYR A 367 -1.52 22.43 22.02
CA TYR A 367 -0.94 21.80 20.83
C TYR A 367 -1.68 22.26 19.56
N LYS A 368 -3.01 22.14 19.55
CA LYS A 368 -3.84 22.55 18.42
C LYS A 368 -3.64 24.02 18.07
N GLN A 369 -3.64 24.90 19.07
CA GLN A 369 -3.42 26.32 18.86
C GLN A 369 -2.08 26.59 18.16
N ILE A 370 -0.97 26.00 18.61
CA ILE A 370 0.34 26.25 18.01
C ILE A 370 0.46 25.62 16.62
N ILE A 371 -0.06 24.41 16.39
CA ILE A 371 -0.06 23.79 15.05
C ILE A 371 -0.86 24.63 14.06
N CYS A 372 -2.04 25.12 14.43
CA CYS A 372 -2.86 26.00 13.58
C CYS A 372 -2.22 27.36 13.31
N THR A 373 -1.40 27.89 14.23
CA THR A 373 -0.64 29.12 13.98
C THR A 373 0.51 28.85 13.03
N CYS A 374 1.30 27.80 13.27
CA CYS A 374 2.41 27.40 12.41
C CYS A 374 1.95 27.05 10.98
N SER A 375 0.74 26.51 10.79
CA SER A 375 0.22 26.18 9.46
C SER A 375 0.06 27.38 8.52
N ARG A 376 0.00 28.60 9.07
CA ARG A 376 -0.17 29.86 8.32
C ARG A 376 1.13 30.65 8.15
N HIS A 377 2.25 30.01 8.45
CA HIS A 377 3.55 30.66 8.41
C HIS A 377 4.60 29.72 7.82
N VAL A 378 5.59 30.31 7.16
CA VAL A 378 6.81 29.61 6.77
C VAL A 378 7.61 29.20 8.00
N HIS A 379 8.36 28.11 7.89
CA HIS A 379 9.06 27.49 9.02
C HIS A 379 9.98 28.44 9.80
N SER A 380 10.63 29.39 9.11
CA SER A 380 11.52 30.40 9.73
C SER A 380 10.80 31.36 10.68
N LYS A 381 9.46 31.42 10.63
CA LYS A 381 8.62 32.25 11.50
C LYS A 381 7.92 31.46 12.61
N TRP A 382 8.06 30.14 12.69
CA TRP A 382 7.33 29.35 13.70
C TRP A 382 7.75 29.66 15.14
N MET A 383 9.05 29.83 15.40
CA MET A 383 9.54 30.07 16.77
C MET A 383 8.96 31.34 17.39
N VAL A 384 8.79 32.40 16.60
CA VAL A 384 8.23 33.67 17.10
C VAL A 384 6.72 33.59 17.36
N GLN A 385 6.05 32.51 16.97
CA GLN A 385 4.62 32.28 17.24
C GLN A 385 4.37 31.62 18.61
N ALA A 386 5.39 31.01 19.21
CA ALA A 386 5.25 30.37 20.50
C ALA A 386 5.06 31.43 21.60
N SER A 387 4.03 31.24 22.43
CA SER A 387 3.67 32.17 23.52
C SER A 387 4.12 31.70 24.91
N ASN A 388 4.58 30.45 25.02
CA ASN A 388 5.02 29.83 26.28
C ASN A 388 5.98 28.65 26.02
N ASP A 389 6.63 28.17 27.07
CA ASP A 389 7.65 27.10 27.01
C ASP A 389 7.15 25.79 26.39
N TYR A 390 5.87 25.45 26.61
CA TYR A 390 5.25 24.26 26.02
C TYR A 390 5.16 24.41 24.49
N GLN A 391 4.60 25.52 24.01
CA GLN A 391 4.52 25.81 22.58
C GLN A 391 5.90 25.94 21.94
N GLU A 392 6.88 26.53 22.65
CA GLU A 392 8.26 26.61 22.18
C GLU A 392 8.86 25.20 21.99
N SER A 393 8.57 24.28 22.92
CA SER A 393 8.99 22.89 22.82
C SER A 393 8.36 22.17 21.63
N VAL A 394 7.06 22.36 21.39
CA VAL A 394 6.37 21.82 20.20
C VAL A 394 7.02 22.35 18.92
N VAL A 395 7.28 23.65 18.82
CA VAL A 395 7.90 24.26 17.63
C VAL A 395 9.33 23.76 17.43
N LYS A 396 10.14 23.64 18.50
CA LYS A 396 11.48 23.03 18.43
C LYS A 396 11.42 21.62 17.88
N THR A 397 10.43 20.82 18.27
CA THR A 397 10.23 19.47 17.76
C THR A 397 9.78 19.45 16.29
N LEU A 398 8.94 20.40 15.86
CA LEU A 398 8.60 20.56 14.43
C LEU A 398 9.83 20.90 13.58
N LEU A 399 10.67 21.82 14.05
CA LEU A 399 11.92 22.19 13.38
C LEU A 399 12.92 21.03 13.39
N GLY A 400 13.04 20.30 14.50
CA GLY A 400 13.85 19.09 14.58
C GLY A 400 13.40 18.00 13.58
N ALA A 401 12.09 17.86 13.36
CA ALA A 401 11.55 16.94 12.36
C ALA A 401 11.93 17.39 10.93
N ARG A 402 11.84 18.70 10.64
CA ARG A 402 12.29 19.29 9.36
C ARG A 402 13.76 19.01 9.11
N ASP A 403 14.61 19.31 10.09
CA ASP A 403 16.06 19.15 9.96
C ASP A 403 16.45 17.68 9.75
N ALA A 404 15.84 16.77 10.51
CA ALA A 404 16.05 15.34 10.34
C ALA A 404 15.68 14.88 8.93
N PHE A 405 14.54 15.35 8.40
CA PHE A 405 14.07 14.95 7.08
C PHE A 405 14.86 15.56 5.92
N LEU A 406 15.33 16.79 6.06
CA LEU A 406 16.31 17.36 5.12
C LEU A 406 17.60 16.54 5.10
N GLY A 407 18.05 16.05 6.26
CA GLY A 407 19.15 15.08 6.35
C GLY A 407 18.86 13.76 5.62
N ILE A 408 17.65 13.21 5.76
CA ILE A 408 17.22 12.01 5.03
C ILE A 408 17.30 12.25 3.51
N ARG A 409 16.72 13.34 3.00
CA ARG A 409 16.77 13.69 1.58
C ARG A 409 18.20 13.82 1.08
N PHE A 410 19.05 14.54 1.81
CA PHE A 410 20.46 14.71 1.47
C PHE A 410 21.19 13.35 1.35
N HIS A 411 21.02 12.45 2.31
CA HIS A 411 21.68 11.13 2.25
C HIS A 411 21.11 10.21 1.16
N MET A 412 19.81 10.30 0.86
CA MET A 412 19.20 9.61 -0.27
C MET A 412 19.73 10.14 -1.63
N GLN A 413 19.93 11.45 -1.75
CA GLN A 413 20.55 12.06 -2.93
C GLN A 413 22.01 11.63 -3.10
N GLU A 414 22.81 11.62 -2.03
CA GLU A 414 24.21 11.16 -2.08
C GLU A 414 24.31 9.68 -2.47
N MET A 415 23.43 8.84 -1.92
CA MET A 415 23.29 7.44 -2.34
C MET A 415 22.96 7.34 -3.84
N GLY A 416 22.01 8.14 -4.33
CA GLY A 416 21.61 8.13 -5.74
C GLY A 416 22.75 8.55 -6.67
N LYS A 417 23.47 9.63 -6.35
CA LYS A 417 24.64 10.09 -7.10
C LYS A 417 25.74 9.02 -7.13
N ALA A 418 26.03 8.42 -5.98
CA ALA A 418 27.10 7.42 -5.87
C ALA A 418 26.75 6.10 -6.60
N ALA A 419 25.47 5.73 -6.62
CA ALA A 419 24.97 4.57 -7.34
C ALA A 419 24.60 4.84 -8.82
N GLY A 420 24.73 6.08 -9.29
CA GLY A 420 24.39 6.47 -10.66
C GLY A 420 22.90 6.30 -11.00
N VAL A 421 22.01 6.47 -10.02
CA VAL A 421 20.55 6.34 -10.21
C VAL A 421 19.79 7.53 -9.63
N PRO A 422 18.69 7.96 -10.28
CA PRO A 422 17.98 9.17 -9.89
C PRO A 422 17.00 8.90 -8.74
N ILE A 423 17.52 8.63 -7.53
CA ILE A 423 16.69 8.40 -6.33
C ILE A 423 15.82 9.62 -6.03
N GLU A 424 16.42 10.81 -5.98
CA GLU A 424 15.69 12.07 -6.02
C GLU A 424 16.22 12.87 -7.21
N PRO A 425 15.54 12.81 -8.38
CA PRO A 425 15.97 13.52 -9.58
C PRO A 425 15.98 15.05 -9.36
N GLU A 426 16.80 15.78 -10.11
CA GLU A 426 16.91 17.25 -9.99
C GLU A 426 15.58 18.00 -10.17
N SER A 427 14.67 17.49 -11.02
CA SER A 427 13.32 18.03 -11.15
C SER A 427 12.51 17.90 -9.86
N GLN A 428 12.60 16.74 -9.19
CA GLN A 428 11.94 16.51 -7.91
C GLN A 428 12.61 17.33 -6.81
N THR A 429 13.94 17.42 -6.77
CA THR A 429 14.64 18.25 -5.78
C THR A 429 14.15 19.70 -5.84
N ARG A 430 14.08 20.30 -7.04
CA ARG A 430 13.58 21.68 -7.20
C ARG A 430 12.14 21.86 -6.72
N LEU A 431 11.26 20.91 -7.08
CA LEU A 431 9.85 20.93 -6.66
C LEU A 431 9.73 20.80 -5.13
N LEU A 432 10.46 19.86 -4.54
CA LEU A 432 10.41 19.53 -3.12
C LEU A 432 11.03 20.62 -2.25
N ASP A 433 12.11 21.26 -2.71
CA ASP A 433 12.70 22.41 -2.02
C ASP A 433 11.72 23.59 -1.98
N ALA A 434 11.11 23.91 -3.14
CA ALA A 434 10.06 24.92 -3.20
C ALA A 434 8.86 24.56 -2.30
N THR A 435 8.49 23.28 -2.23
CA THR A 435 7.41 22.79 -1.35
C THR A 435 7.78 22.92 0.12
N MET A 436 9.02 22.59 0.51
CA MET A 436 9.50 22.70 1.89
C MET A 436 9.48 24.15 2.40
N ASP A 437 9.60 25.14 1.52
CA ASP A 437 9.58 26.56 1.87
C ASP A 437 8.17 27.17 1.96
N MET A 438 7.13 26.41 1.61
CA MET A 438 5.74 26.85 1.73
C MET A 438 5.28 26.93 3.19
N GLU A 439 4.25 27.74 3.42
CA GLU A 439 3.61 27.85 4.73
C GLU A 439 3.01 26.52 5.18
N GLY A 440 3.21 26.19 6.46
CA GLY A 440 2.64 24.99 7.06
C GLY A 440 3.16 23.66 6.55
N VAL A 441 4.14 23.61 5.64
CA VAL A 441 4.75 22.34 5.23
C VAL A 441 5.73 21.88 6.30
N LEU A 442 5.57 20.64 6.78
CA LEU A 442 6.50 20.00 7.70
C LEU A 442 7.54 19.20 6.92
N LEU A 443 7.12 18.29 6.05
CA LEU A 443 8.01 17.41 5.29
C LEU A 443 7.59 17.44 3.82
N ALA A 444 8.54 17.30 2.88
CA ALA A 444 8.22 17.04 1.48
C ALA A 444 9.35 16.25 0.81
N GLY A 445 9.05 15.07 0.26
CA GLY A 445 10.05 14.18 -0.32
C GLY A 445 9.52 13.22 -1.37
N VAL A 446 10.40 12.35 -1.87
CA VAL A 446 10.04 11.20 -2.70
C VAL A 446 9.82 9.96 -1.82
N PRO A 447 8.70 9.22 -1.97
CA PRO A 447 8.44 8.05 -1.14
C PRO A 447 9.20 6.81 -1.65
N GLY A 448 9.44 5.85 -0.75
CA GLY A 448 9.91 4.53 -1.15
C GLY A 448 11.33 4.50 -1.70
N ALA A 449 11.48 3.93 -2.91
CA ALA A 449 12.77 3.86 -3.61
C ALA A 449 13.10 5.16 -4.36
N GLY A 450 12.19 6.13 -4.42
CA GLY A 450 12.38 7.37 -5.16
C GLY A 450 12.13 7.24 -6.65
N GLY A 451 12.70 8.16 -7.43
CA GLY A 451 12.49 8.32 -8.86
C GLY A 451 11.41 9.35 -9.17
N PHE A 452 10.60 9.05 -10.18
CA PHE A 452 9.56 9.95 -10.71
C PHE A 452 8.13 9.45 -10.42
N ASP A 453 7.98 8.38 -9.63
CA ASP A 453 6.68 7.72 -9.43
C ASP A 453 5.69 8.60 -8.64
N ALA A 454 6.18 9.26 -7.59
CA ALA A 454 5.36 10.09 -6.72
C ALA A 454 6.22 11.08 -5.92
N VAL A 455 5.57 12.12 -5.42
CA VAL A 455 6.06 12.98 -4.33
C VAL A 455 5.05 12.99 -3.20
N PHE A 456 5.50 13.31 -1.99
CA PHE A 456 4.60 13.52 -0.86
C PHE A 456 4.96 14.77 -0.07
N ALA A 457 3.99 15.29 0.66
CA ALA A 457 4.18 16.30 1.68
C ALA A 457 3.41 15.92 2.96
N ILE A 458 3.96 16.28 4.11
CA ILE A 458 3.26 16.29 5.40
C ILE A 458 3.01 17.75 5.76
N ILE A 459 1.74 18.12 5.90
CA ILE A 459 1.29 19.50 6.03
C ILE A 459 0.61 19.69 7.39
N LEU A 460 0.87 20.82 8.04
CA LEU A 460 0.24 21.22 9.29
C LEU A 460 -1.14 21.84 9.03
N GLY A 461 -2.14 21.44 9.80
CA GLY A 461 -3.50 21.98 9.73
C GLY A 461 -4.11 21.91 8.33
N GLU A 462 -4.74 23.00 7.90
CA GLU A 462 -5.51 23.12 6.65
C GLU A 462 -4.69 23.65 5.45
N ALA A 463 -3.35 23.66 5.50
CA ALA A 463 -2.53 24.26 4.43
C ALA A 463 -2.50 23.44 3.11
N THR A 464 -3.28 22.37 3.02
CA THR A 464 -3.38 21.43 1.89
C THR A 464 -3.69 22.11 0.55
N ASP A 465 -4.58 23.10 0.54
CA ASP A 465 -5.03 23.76 -0.69
C ASP A 465 -3.92 24.55 -1.38
N ALA A 466 -3.06 25.21 -0.59
CA ALA A 466 -1.97 26.01 -1.13
C ALA A 466 -0.93 25.13 -1.84
N VAL A 467 -0.53 24.03 -1.19
CA VAL A 467 0.42 23.06 -1.77
C VAL A 467 -0.18 22.39 -3.00
N SER A 468 -1.44 21.97 -2.94
CA SER A 468 -2.13 21.34 -4.08
C SER A 468 -2.19 22.26 -5.30
N LYS A 469 -2.50 23.55 -5.10
CA LYS A 469 -2.50 24.56 -6.17
C LYS A 469 -1.10 24.80 -6.74
N ALA A 470 -0.08 24.89 -5.88
CA ALA A 470 1.31 25.07 -6.31
C ALA A 470 1.79 23.88 -7.15
N TRP A 471 1.52 22.65 -6.70
CA TRP A 471 1.81 21.42 -7.43
C TRP A 471 1.09 21.36 -8.78
N SER A 472 -0.21 21.64 -8.79
CA SER A 472 -1.02 21.68 -10.03
C SER A 472 -0.42 22.66 -11.05
N SER A 473 0.02 23.84 -10.59
CA SER A 473 0.65 24.86 -11.46
C SER A 473 1.98 24.43 -12.06
N GLN A 474 2.67 23.48 -11.43
CA GLN A 474 3.92 22.88 -11.91
C GLN A 474 3.70 21.55 -12.63
N GLY A 475 2.45 21.22 -12.96
CA GLY A 475 2.10 20.00 -13.69
C GLY A 475 2.13 18.73 -12.85
N VAL A 476 2.16 18.83 -11.52
CA VAL A 476 2.02 17.71 -10.59
C VAL A 476 0.54 17.55 -10.25
N LEU A 477 -0.04 16.37 -10.49
CA LEU A 477 -1.43 16.08 -10.15
C LEU A 477 -1.52 15.68 -8.67
N PRO A 478 -2.12 16.50 -7.77
CA PRO A 478 -2.30 16.09 -6.39
C PRO A 478 -3.40 15.02 -6.31
N LEU A 479 -3.13 13.95 -5.57
CA LEU A 479 -4.04 12.83 -5.37
C LEU A 479 -5.02 13.12 -4.22
N LEU A 480 -6.15 12.41 -4.15
CA LEU A 480 -7.17 12.59 -3.11
C LEU A 480 -6.89 11.79 -1.85
N VAL A 481 -5.67 11.24 -1.76
CA VAL A 481 -5.25 10.30 -0.75
C VAL A 481 -4.81 11.01 0.52
N ARG A 482 -5.25 10.48 1.67
CA ARG A 482 -4.80 10.87 3.01
C ARG A 482 -4.29 9.64 3.76
N GLU A 483 -3.69 9.86 4.93
CA GLU A 483 -3.44 8.76 5.85
C GLU A 483 -4.77 8.19 6.35
N ASP A 484 -4.86 6.86 6.36
CA ASP A 484 -5.83 6.10 7.15
C ASP A 484 -5.04 5.02 7.89
N PRO A 485 -4.89 5.08 9.23
CA PRO A 485 -4.01 4.17 9.96
C PRO A 485 -4.56 2.75 10.10
N HIS A 486 -5.72 2.43 9.53
CA HIS A 486 -6.34 1.11 9.61
C HIS A 486 -5.90 0.20 8.45
N GLY A 487 -5.52 -1.03 8.80
CA GLY A 487 -5.21 -2.08 7.84
C GLY A 487 -6.43 -2.70 7.18
N VAL A 488 -6.37 -4.01 6.95
CA VAL A 488 -7.43 -4.76 6.27
C VAL A 488 -8.70 -4.83 7.11
N SER A 489 -9.87 -4.73 6.46
CA SER A 489 -11.18 -4.77 7.14
C SER A 489 -12.26 -5.41 6.27
N LEU A 490 -13.34 -5.87 6.89
CA LEU A 490 -14.57 -6.26 6.19
C LEU A 490 -15.44 -5.03 5.91
N GLU A 491 -16.07 -5.02 4.75
CA GLU A 491 -16.98 -3.96 4.31
C GLU A 491 -18.43 -4.40 4.39
N GLY A 492 -19.33 -3.44 4.62
CA GLY A 492 -20.77 -3.69 4.76
C GLY A 492 -21.47 -4.11 3.47
N GLY A 493 -20.84 -3.97 2.30
CA GLY A 493 -21.41 -4.30 1.01
C GLY A 493 -20.48 -3.94 -0.17
N ASP A 494 -21.00 -4.07 -1.39
CA ASP A 494 -20.28 -3.67 -2.60
C ASP A 494 -20.04 -2.14 -2.57
N PRO A 495 -18.77 -1.66 -2.66
CA PRO A 495 -18.46 -0.24 -2.55
C PRO A 495 -19.03 0.60 -3.70
N ARG A 496 -19.51 -0.01 -4.78
CA ARG A 496 -20.20 0.71 -5.87
C ARG A 496 -21.64 1.06 -5.51
N ALA A 497 -22.25 0.34 -4.55
CA ALA A 497 -23.64 0.55 -4.15
C ALA A 497 -23.82 1.66 -3.11
N SER A 498 -22.82 1.87 -2.24
CA SER A 498 -22.84 2.99 -1.28
C SER A 498 -22.88 4.35 -1.98
N GLU A 499 -22.22 4.48 -3.13
CA GLU A 499 -22.14 5.72 -3.91
C GLU A 499 -23.43 6.05 -4.67
N LEU A 500 -24.21 5.03 -5.06
CA LEU A 500 -25.54 5.27 -5.62
C LEU A 500 -26.46 5.91 -4.57
N SER A 501 -26.31 5.54 -3.29
CA SER A 501 -27.12 6.12 -2.21
C SER A 501 -26.72 7.58 -1.87
N SER A 502 -25.42 7.91 -1.91
CA SER A 502 -24.93 9.29 -1.67
C SER A 502 -25.28 10.23 -2.83
N THR A 503 -25.25 9.72 -4.07
CA THR A 503 -25.65 10.47 -5.27
C THR A 503 -27.16 10.69 -5.35
N ILE A 504 -27.98 9.71 -4.93
CA ILE A 504 -29.44 9.88 -4.85
C ILE A 504 -29.82 10.84 -3.72
N SER A 505 -29.16 10.75 -2.56
CA SER A 505 -29.39 11.67 -1.45
C SER A 505 -28.99 13.12 -1.73
N SER A 506 -28.11 13.37 -2.70
CA SER A 506 -27.75 14.75 -3.14
C SER A 506 -28.66 15.27 -4.25
N LEU A 507 -29.42 14.40 -4.93
CA LEU A 507 -30.44 14.80 -5.90
C LEU A 507 -31.79 15.13 -5.24
N GLU A 508 -32.07 14.64 -4.03
CA GLU A 508 -33.29 14.97 -3.27
C GLU A 508 -33.18 16.29 -2.46
N ILE A 509 -32.06 17.02 -2.55
CA ILE A 509 -31.85 18.33 -1.88
C ILE A 509 -31.61 19.47 -2.90
N ASN A 510 -32.08 19.33 -4.15
CA ASN A 510 -32.11 20.45 -5.11
C ASN A 510 -33.54 20.82 -5.52
#